data_AF-A0A7C5GWY0-F1
#
_entry.id   AF-A0A7C5GWY0-F1
#
_cell.length_a   1.000
_cell.length_b   1.000
_cell.length_c   1.000
_cell.angle_alpha   90.00
_cell.angle_beta   90.00
_cell.angle_gamma   90.00
#
_symmetry.space_group_name_H-M   'P 1'
#
loop_
_entity.id
_entity.type
_entity.pdbx_description
1 polymer ?
#
loop_
_entity_poly.entity_id
_entity_poly.type
_entity_poly.pdbx_seq_one_letter_code
_entity_poly.pdbx_strand_id
1 'polypeptide(L)' 'MTSEKILYTKVDEAPALATYSFLPILKAFTGSGGIEIETRNIS' A
#
# COMPACT_ATOMS: atom_id res chain seq x y z
N MET A 1 3.63 14.59 15.04
CA MET A 1 4.52 13.40 14.93
C MET A 1 4.69 13.12 13.45
N THR A 2 5.92 12.98 12.97
CA THR A 2 6.20 12.58 11.59
C THR A 2 5.91 11.09 11.44
N SER A 3 4.93 10.75 10.60
CA SER A 3 4.65 9.36 10.21
C SER A 3 5.55 9.01 9.02
N GLU A 4 6.28 7.91 9.12
CA GLU A 4 7.01 7.36 7.97
C GLU A 4 5.99 6.83 6.95
N LYS A 5 6.26 7.05 5.65
CA LYS A 5 5.31 6.76 4.57
C LYS A 5 5.91 5.81 3.54
N ILE A 6 5.13 4.82 3.13
CA ILE A 6 5.42 3.95 1.99
C ILE A 6 4.44 4.31 0.87
N LEU A 7 4.99 4.60 -0.31
CA LEU A 7 4.21 4.77 -1.53
C LEU A 7 4.02 3.43 -2.22
N TYR A 8 2.77 2.96 -2.29
CA TYR A 8 2.40 1.74 -2.99
C TYR A 8 1.87 2.08 -4.38
N THR A 9 2.54 1.61 -5.44
CA THR A 9 2.13 1.90 -6.81
C THR A 9 0.92 1.07 -7.19
N LYS A 10 -0.13 1.73 -7.70
CA LYS A 10 -1.24 1.06 -8.36
C LYS A 10 -0.90 0.99 -9.86
N VAL A 11 -0.92 -0.23 -10.39
CA VAL A 11 -0.58 -0.59 -11.76
C VAL A 11 -1.70 -1.43 -12.36
N ASP A 12 -1.60 -1.80 -13.64
CA ASP A 12 -2.63 -2.54 -14.38
C ASP A 12 -2.45 -4.06 -14.37
N GLU A 13 -3.36 -4.76 -15.05
CA GLU A 13 -3.34 -6.21 -15.32
C GLU A 13 -3.23 -7.07 -14.04
N ALA A 14 -2.45 -8.16 -14.10
CA ALA A 14 -2.29 -9.09 -13.00
C ALA A 14 -1.82 -8.43 -11.68
N PRO A 15 -0.84 -7.49 -11.66
CA PRO A 15 -0.44 -6.84 -10.41
C PRO A 15 -1.50 -5.90 -9.82
N ALA A 16 -2.42 -5.34 -10.61
CA ALA A 16 -3.60 -4.64 -10.09
C ALA A 16 -4.48 -5.57 -9.24
N LEU A 17 -4.73 -6.78 -9.77
CA LEU A 17 -5.55 -7.80 -9.10
C LEU A 17 -4.91 -8.26 -7.79
N ALA A 18 -3.60 -8.49 -7.80
CA ALA A 18 -2.85 -8.85 -6.59
C ALA A 18 -2.94 -7.75 -5.51
N THR A 19 -2.97 -6.48 -5.90
CA THR A 19 -3.08 -5.34 -4.98
C THR A 19 -4.37 -5.38 -4.15
N TYR A 20 -5.51 -5.81 -4.72
CA TYR A 20 -6.77 -5.91 -3.96
C TYR A 20 -6.71 -6.92 -2.81
N SER A 21 -5.92 -7.98 -2.96
CA SER A 21 -5.71 -8.98 -1.91
C SER A 21 -4.62 -8.55 -0.93
N PHE A 22 -3.50 -8.03 -1.43
CA PHE A 22 -2.29 -7.83 -0.65
C PHE A 22 -2.28 -6.49 0.12
N LEU A 23 -2.81 -5.41 -0.46
CA LEU A 23 -2.75 -4.07 0.14
C LEU A 23 -3.47 -3.98 1.51
N PRO A 24 -4.64 -4.60 1.74
CA PRO A 24 -5.28 -4.61 3.07
C PRO A 24 -4.42 -5.30 4.12
N ILE A 25 -3.76 -6.41 3.76
CA ILE A 25 -2.86 -7.16 4.66
C ILE A 25 -1.67 -6.27 5.01
N LEU A 26 -1.04 -5.66 4.01
CA LEU A 26 0.10 -4.78 4.22
C LEU A 26 -0.24 -3.65 5.21
N LYS A 27 -1.37 -2.97 5.01
CA LYS A 27 -1.84 -1.89 5.90
C LYS A 27 -2.08 -2.35 7.34
N ALA A 28 -2.64 -3.55 7.53
CA ALA A 28 -2.88 -4.10 8.86
C ALA A 28 -1.56 -4.38 9.61
N PHE A 29 -0.56 -4.91 8.91
CA PHE A 29 0.76 -5.21 9.50
C PHE A 29 1.58 -3.93 9.78
N THR A 30 1.53 -2.94 8.90
CA THR A 30 2.33 -1.71 9.07
C THR A 30 1.70 -0.72 10.05
N GLY A 31 0.39 -0.81 10.29
CA GLY A 31 -0.34 0.08 11.19
C GLY A 31 0.18 0.06 12.63
N SER A 32 0.60 -1.09 13.16
CA SER A 32 1.20 -1.18 14.50
C SER A 32 2.57 -0.51 14.60
N GLY A 33 3.25 -0.31 13.47
CA GLY A 33 4.57 0.34 13.40
C GLY A 33 4.51 1.84 13.17
N GLY A 34 3.32 2.45 13.09
CA GLY A 34 3.18 3.87 12.75
C GLY A 34 3.61 4.21 11.32
N ILE A 35 3.56 3.24 10.41
CA ILE A 35 3.91 3.41 9.00
C ILE A 35 2.62 3.51 8.18
N GLU A 36 2.48 4.61 7.44
CA GLU A 36 1.33 4.87 6.58
C GLU A 36 1.59 4.35 5.16
N ILE A 37 0.61 3.63 4.59
CA ILE A 37 0.64 3.21 3.18
C ILE A 37 -0.27 4.14 2.35
N GLU A 38 0.33 4.90 1.44
CA GLU A 38 -0.38 5.76 0.50
C GLU A 38 -0.25 5.19 -0.92
N THR A 39 -1.36 5.12 -1.65
CA THR A 39 -1.35 4.58 -3.02
C THR A 39 -1.12 5.68 -4.04
N ARG A 40 -0.22 5.46 -4.99
CA ARG A 40 -0.02 6.35 -6.15
C ARG A 40 -0.32 5.61 -7.44
N ASN A 41 -1.26 6.13 -8.23
CA ASN A 41 -1.59 5.55 -9.52
C ASN A 41 -0.52 5.95 -10.55
N ILE A 42 0.03 4.95 -11.26
CA ILE A 42 1.00 5.15 -12.36
C ILE A 42 0.65 4.36 -13.62
N SER A 43 -0.54 3.74 -13.64
CA SER A 43 -1.19 3.23 -14.85
C SER A 43 -1.46 4.35 -15.87
#